data_AF-A0A078HHR3-F1
#
_entry.id   AF-A0A078HHR3-F1
#
_cell.length_a   1.000
_cell.length_b   1.000
_cell.length_c   1.000
_cell.angle_alpha   90.00
_cell.angle_beta   90.00
_cell.angle_gamma   90.00
#
_symmetry.space_group_name_H-M   'P 1'
#
loop_
_entity.id
_entity.type
_entity.pdbx_description
1 polymer ?
#
loop_
_entity_poly.entity_id
_entity_poly.type
_entity_poly.pdbx_seq_one_letter_code
_entity_poly.pdbx_strand_id
1 'polypeptide(L)'
;MFVAYSLSFRFVLDIFRIEGRSEDSSLVDDIPLHAPDVPQQTNDVECGSFVLYYIHRFIEKACSFNIDSYPCFLKEDWFSHEDLEDFCNTFDSSGAIR
;
A
#
# COMPACT_ATOMS: atom_id res chain seq x y z
N MET A 1 3.22 -14.34 2.42
CA MET A 1 3.14 -13.33 3.50
C MET A 1 4.35 -13.36 4.43
N PHE A 2 4.68 -14.50 5.07
CA PHE A 2 5.78 -14.59 6.07
C PHE A 2 7.18 -14.18 5.55
N VAL A 3 7.53 -14.60 4.33
CA VAL A 3 8.84 -14.28 3.72
C VAL A 3 8.94 -12.78 3.39
N ALA A 4 7.89 -12.17 2.82
CA ALA A 4 7.87 -10.74 2.53
C ALA A 4 8.00 -9.90 3.81
N TYR A 5 7.29 -10.29 4.89
CA TYR A 5 7.41 -9.64 6.19
C TYR A 5 8.85 -9.68 6.73
N SER A 6 9.52 -10.83 6.67
CA SER A 6 10.91 -10.97 7.14
C SER A 6 11.91 -10.09 6.38
N LEU A 7 11.68 -9.85 5.08
CA LEU A 7 12.52 -8.99 4.25
C LEU A 7 12.27 -7.51 4.55
N SER A 8 11.00 -7.09 4.63
CA SER A 8 10.64 -5.71 5.00
C SER A 8 11.15 -5.35 6.40
N PHE A 9 11.01 -6.27 7.36
CA PHE A 9 11.52 -6.10 8.72
C PHE A 9 13.04 -5.88 8.73
N ARG A 10 13.80 -6.75 8.04
CA ARG A 10 15.26 -6.64 7.97
C ARG A 10 15.69 -5.32 7.34
N PHE A 11 15.00 -4.89 6.29
CA PHE A 11 15.27 -3.61 5.63
C PHE A 11 15.09 -2.41 6.58
N VAL A 12 13.99 -2.36 7.34
CA VAL A 12 13.75 -1.29 8.32
C VAL A 12 14.80 -1.30 9.43
N LEU A 13 15.15 -2.49 9.93
CA LEU A 13 16.19 -2.66 10.95
C LEU A 13 17.57 -2.18 10.47
N ASP A 14 17.91 -2.47 9.22
CA ASP A 14 19.18 -2.04 8.64
C ASP A 14 19.22 -0.50 8.48
N ILE A 15 18.12 0.13 8.04
CA ILE A 15 18.01 1.61 8.02
C ILE A 15 18.17 2.17 9.43
N PHE A 16 17.46 1.62 10.41
CA PHE A 16 17.51 2.08 11.80
C PHE A 16 18.95 2.10 12.35
N ARG A 17 19.72 1.05 12.05
CA ARG A 17 21.13 0.92 12.44
C ARG A 17 22.04 1.89 11.69
N ILE A 18 21.84 2.06 10.39
CA ILE A 18 22.65 2.96 9.55
C ILE A 18 22.47 4.42 9.97
N GLU A 19 21.25 4.82 10.30
CA GLU A 19 20.91 6.18 10.77
C GLU A 19 21.47 6.48 12.17
N GLY A 20 22.09 5.51 12.86
CA GLY A 20 22.74 5.72 14.15
C GLY A 20 21.77 6.14 15.26
N ARG A 21 20.53 5.69 15.19
CA ARG A 21 19.49 6.03 16.17
C ARG A 21 19.87 5.58 17.58
N SER A 22 19.44 6.38 18.56
CA SER A 22 19.73 6.15 19.98
C SER A 22 18.69 5.28 20.67
N GLU A 23 17.53 5.13 20.05
CA GLU A 23 16.40 4.32 20.50
C GLU A 23 16.74 2.82 20.43
N ASP A 24 16.00 2.00 21.17
CA ASP A 24 16.20 0.55 21.14
C ASP A 24 15.75 -0.04 19.79
N SER A 25 16.61 -0.85 19.18
CA SER A 25 16.29 -1.57 17.94
C SER A 25 15.14 -2.57 18.08
N SER A 26 14.79 -2.98 19.31
CA SER A 26 13.61 -3.81 19.60
C SER A 26 12.29 -3.12 19.22
N LEU A 27 12.27 -1.79 19.12
CA LEU A 27 11.10 -1.05 18.64
C LEU A 27 10.71 -1.41 17.20
N VAL A 28 11.67 -1.93 16.41
CA VAL A 28 11.40 -2.42 15.06
C VAL A 28 10.62 -3.74 15.11
N ASP A 29 10.86 -4.58 16.13
CA ASP A 29 10.15 -5.85 16.35
C ASP A 29 8.66 -5.63 16.66
N ASP A 30 8.34 -4.48 17.25
CA ASP A 30 6.97 -4.12 17.62
C ASP A 30 6.15 -3.51 16.46
N ILE A 31 6.73 -3.37 15.25
CA ILE A 31 6.00 -2.81 14.10
C ILE A 31 4.95 -3.83 13.62
N PRO A 32 3.64 -3.50 13.73
CA PRO A 32 2.59 -4.41 13.34
C PRO A 32 2.51 -4.53 11.82
N LEU A 33 2.35 -5.76 11.32
CA LEU A 33 1.95 -5.99 9.94
C LEU A 33 0.43 -5.99 9.83
N HIS A 34 -0.12 -4.97 9.19
CA HIS A 34 -1.54 -4.93 8.83
C HIS A 34 -1.71 -5.36 7.37
N ALA A 35 -2.56 -6.37 7.16
CA ALA A 35 -3.02 -6.77 5.83
C ALA A 35 -4.47 -6.30 5.69
N PRO A 36 -4.73 -5.20 4.95
CA PRO A 36 -6.08 -4.69 4.78
C PRO A 36 -6.90 -5.52 3.80
N ASP A 37 -8.20 -5.63 4.06
CA ASP A 37 -9.17 -6.33 3.22
C ASP A 37 -9.58 -5.45 2.04
N VAL A 38 -8.70 -5.19 1.08
CA VAL A 38 -8.97 -4.33 -0.10
C VAL A 38 -9.64 -5.11 -1.25
N PRO A 39 -10.27 -4.44 -2.24
CA PRO A 39 -10.80 -5.12 -3.42
C PRO A 39 -9.72 -5.97 -4.10
N GLN A 40 -9.94 -7.27 -4.26
CA GLN A 40 -8.94 -8.19 -4.81
C GLN A 40 -9.10 -8.33 -6.33
N GLN A 41 -7.97 -8.41 -7.04
CA GLN A 41 -7.96 -8.78 -8.45
C GLN A 41 -8.56 -10.18 -8.67
N THR A 42 -9.20 -10.38 -9.81
CA THR A 42 -9.79 -11.68 -10.18
C THR A 42 -8.97 -12.47 -11.20
N ASN A 43 -7.86 -11.90 -11.69
CA ASN A 43 -6.95 -12.52 -12.66
C ASN A 43 -5.47 -12.29 -12.31
N ASP A 44 -4.57 -12.84 -13.12
CA ASP A 44 -3.12 -12.83 -12.91
C ASP A 44 -2.36 -11.72 -13.67
N VAL A 45 -3.07 -10.82 -14.36
CA VAL A 45 -2.46 -9.80 -15.23
C VAL A 45 -2.71 -8.36 -14.76
N GLU A 46 -3.71 -8.12 -13.92
CA GLU A 46 -4.11 -6.76 -13.52
C GLU A 46 -3.40 -6.24 -12.25
N CYS A 47 -2.49 -7.00 -11.67
CA CYS A 47 -1.84 -6.65 -10.40
C CYS A 47 -1.19 -5.26 -10.41
N GLY A 48 -0.60 -4.86 -11.54
CA GLY A 48 -0.02 -3.53 -11.71
C GLY A 48 -1.07 -2.42 -11.61
N SER A 49 -2.22 -2.60 -12.26
CA SER A 49 -3.33 -1.64 -12.25
C SER A 49 -3.90 -1.47 -10.84
N PHE A 50 -4.13 -2.58 -10.13
CA PHE A 50 -4.59 -2.53 -8.73
C PHE A 50 -3.58 -1.81 -7.82
N VAL A 51 -2.28 -2.13 -7.93
CA VAL A 51 -1.23 -1.46 -7.14
C VAL A 51 -1.19 0.04 -7.39
N LEU A 52 -1.23 0.47 -8.65
CA LEU A 52 -1.24 1.89 -9.01
C LEU A 52 -2.49 2.59 -8.48
N TYR A 53 -3.64 1.93 -8.55
CA TYR A 53 -4.89 2.51 -8.08
C TYR A 53 -4.96 2.60 -6.55
N TYR A 54 -4.43 1.61 -5.82
CA TYR A 54 -4.26 1.72 -4.36
C TYR A 54 -3.44 2.95 -3.98
N ILE A 55 -2.32 3.18 -4.67
CA ILE A 55 -1.45 4.33 -4.41
C ILE A 55 -2.19 5.64 -4.71
N HIS A 56 -2.85 5.74 -5.86
CA HIS A 56 -3.63 6.91 -6.24
C HIS A 56 -4.68 7.26 -5.19
N ARG A 57 -5.54 6.30 -4.83
CA ARG A 57 -6.63 6.47 -3.86
C ARG A 57 -6.10 6.77 -2.46
N PHE A 58 -4.97 6.17 -2.07
CA PHE A 58 -4.33 6.46 -0.79
C PHE A 58 -3.84 7.91 -0.72
N ILE A 59 -3.17 8.41 -1.76
CA ILE A 59 -2.67 9.79 -1.83
C ILE A 59 -3.83 10.80 -1.75
N GLU A 60 -4.93 10.56 -2.48
CA GLU A 60 -6.12 11.43 -2.43
C GLU A 60 -6.72 11.57 -1.02
N LYS A 61 -6.58 10.53 -0.18
CA LYS A 61 -7.13 10.49 1.18
C LYS A 61 -6.07 10.70 2.26
N ALA A 62 -4.81 10.90 1.90
CA ALA A 62 -3.68 10.96 2.83
C ALA A 62 -3.85 12.05 3.90
N CYS A 63 -4.44 13.20 3.56
CA CYS A 63 -4.70 14.28 4.53
C CYS A 63 -5.70 13.89 5.64
N SER A 64 -6.47 12.82 5.45
CA SER A 64 -7.43 12.29 6.42
C SER A 64 -6.96 10.99 7.10
N PHE A 65 -5.75 10.53 6.79
CA PHE A 65 -5.20 9.30 7.36
C PHE A 65 -4.86 9.53 8.84
N ASN A 66 -5.55 8.79 9.71
CA ASN A 66 -5.20 8.66 11.12
C ASN A 66 -4.95 7.18 11.40
N ILE A 67 -3.77 6.85 11.91
CA ILE A 67 -3.39 5.46 12.21
C ILE A 67 -4.20 4.87 13.38
N ASP A 68 -4.65 5.72 14.32
CA ASP A 68 -5.42 5.32 15.51
C ASP A 68 -6.88 5.00 15.18
N SER A 69 -7.37 5.48 14.03
CA SER A 69 -8.71 5.16 13.50
C SER A 69 -8.49 4.45 12.18
N TYR A 70 -8.43 3.11 12.21
CA TYR A 70 -8.31 2.28 11.01
C TYR A 70 -9.17 2.88 9.90
N PRO A 71 -8.58 3.33 8.78
CA PRO A 71 -9.27 4.30 7.95
C PRO A 71 -10.56 3.73 7.37
N CYS A 72 -11.55 4.58 7.07
CA CYS A 72 -12.74 4.16 6.33
C CYS A 72 -12.43 3.69 4.89
N PHE A 73 -11.17 3.80 4.47
CA PHE A 73 -10.56 3.25 3.28
C PHE A 73 -9.62 2.11 3.68
N LEU A 74 -9.37 1.13 2.80
CA LEU A 74 -8.75 -0.18 3.09
C LEU A 74 -9.75 -1.30 3.47
N LYS A 75 -10.94 -1.27 2.86
CA LYS A 75 -12.00 -2.30 2.97
C LYS A 75 -12.41 -2.82 1.60
N GLU A 76 -13.19 -3.90 1.55
CA GLU A 76 -13.54 -4.58 0.30
C GLU A 76 -14.39 -3.70 -0.62
N ASP A 77 -15.05 -2.69 -0.05
CA ASP A 77 -15.85 -1.67 -0.73
C ASP A 77 -15.08 -0.37 -0.99
N TRP A 78 -13.74 -0.38 -0.84
CA TRP A 78 -12.93 0.82 -1.03
C TRP A 78 -13.11 1.43 -2.43
N PHE A 79 -13.30 0.58 -3.44
CA PHE A 79 -13.66 0.98 -4.80
C PHE A 79 -14.30 -0.17 -5.56
N SER A 80 -15.01 0.15 -6.63
CA SER A 80 -15.58 -0.82 -7.57
C SER A 80 -14.60 -1.18 -8.69
N HIS A 81 -14.81 -2.29 -9.38
CA HIS A 81 -14.00 -2.63 -10.57
C HIS A 81 -14.21 -1.62 -11.72
N GLU A 82 -15.41 -1.03 -11.82
CA GLU A 82 -15.71 0.06 -12.76
C GLU A 82 -14.84 1.29 -12.47
N ASP A 83 -14.67 1.66 -11.19
CA ASP A 83 -13.80 2.77 -10.80
C ASP A 83 -12.34 2.57 -11.26
N LEU A 84 -11.87 1.32 -11.26
CA LEU A 84 -10.53 0.93 -11.70
C LEU A 84 -10.42 0.95 -13.23
N GLU A 85 -11.43 0.45 -13.94
CA GLU A 85 -11.48 0.48 -15.41
C GLU A 85 -11.46 1.93 -15.92
N ASP A 86 -12.25 2.82 -15.32
CA ASP A 86 -12.27 4.25 -15.65
C ASP A 86 -10.91 4.92 -15.41
N PHE A 87 -10.23 4.56 -14.33
CA PHE A 87 -8.88 5.02 -14.03
C PHE A 87 -7.88 4.57 -15.10
N CYS A 88 -7.90 3.29 -15.48
CA CYS A 88 -7.04 2.75 -16.53
C CYS A 88 -7.29 3.42 -17.89
N ASN A 89 -8.56 3.57 -18.27
CA ASN A 89 -8.96 4.25 -19.51
C ASN A 89 -8.47 5.70 -19.55
N THR A 90 -8.53 6.40 -18.42
CA THR A 90 -8.02 7.77 -18.28
C THR A 90 -6.50 7.80 -18.45
N PHE A 91 -5.77 6.84 -17.87
CA PHE A 91 -4.33 6.70 -18.02
C PHE A 91 -3.91 6.44 -19.47
N ASP A 92 -4.59 5.53 -20.16
CA ASP A 92 -4.31 5.19 -21.57
C ASP A 92 -4.58 6.37 -22.50
N SER A 93 -5.65 7.13 -22.22
CA SER A 93 -6.01 8.32 -22.98
C SER A 93 -5.03 9.49 -22.76
N SER A 94 -4.30 9.52 -21.64
CA SER A 94 -3.34 10.57 -21.31
C SER A 94 -2.00 10.45 -22.05
N GLY A 95 -1.75 9.36 -22.77
CA GLY A 95 -0.53 9.15 -23.56
C GLY A 95 0.74 8.99 -22.73
N ALA A 96 0.62 8.67 -21.43
CA ALA A 96 1.75 8.48 -20.52
C ALA A 96 2.60 7.22 -20.83
N ILE A 97 2.19 6.40 -21.79
CA ILE A 97 2.98 5.29 -22.34
C ILE A 97 2.97 5.39 -23.87
N ARG A 98 4.07 5.89 -24.43
CA ARG A 98 4.54 5.61 -25.79
C ARG A 98 6.03 5.32 -25.75
#